data_AF-A0A925E801-F1
#
_entry.id   AF-A0A925E801-F1
#
_cell.length_a   1.000
_cell.length_b   1.000
_cell.length_c   1.000
_cell.angle_alpha   90.00
_cell.angle_beta   90.00
_cell.angle_gamma   90.00
#
_symmetry.space_group_name_H-M   'P 1'
#
loop_
_entity.id
_entity.type
_entity.pdbx_description
1 polymer ?
#
loop_
_entity_poly.entity_id
_entity_poly.type
_entity_poly.pdbx_seq_one_letter_code
_entity_poly.pdbx_strand_id
1 'polypeptide(L)'
;KTITKENILQEVKYFDLPLSASWERTYGWAWILKLDEELFTWNDADARRWQEALQPLTQKIVQLWTKFLPKQTYPNRTGVHPNTAFGLVFALDYARAEKNTAFEQAIIAAAKNVFGKDKNAPAGWEPNSADFLSPSLEEADLMRRVLPAKEFMTWFNDFFTIQSLNHLTILPVVSDRTDLQIVHLDGLSFSRSWCMKGLASVLPSSDARKKMLLRSSLHHLSTALPHVVSGEYGGEHWLASFAVYALVN
;
A
#
# COMPACT_ATOMS: atom_id res chain seq x y z
N LYS A 1 1.52 -9.74 24.84
CA LYS A 1 0.30 -10.12 25.61
C LYS A 1 -0.93 -10.29 24.70
N THR A 2 -1.07 -9.48 23.65
CA THR A 2 -2.19 -9.52 22.71
C THR A 2 -2.07 -10.61 21.63
N ILE A 3 -0.90 -10.72 20.97
CA ILE A 3 -0.65 -11.77 19.96
C ILE A 3 -0.33 -13.10 20.67
N THR A 4 -1.38 -13.88 20.92
CA THR A 4 -1.32 -15.24 21.47
C THR A 4 -2.21 -16.14 20.63
N LYS A 5 -1.94 -17.45 20.63
CA LYS A 5 -2.73 -18.41 19.85
C LYS A 5 -4.21 -18.34 20.20
N GLU A 6 -4.53 -18.23 21.49
CA GLU A 6 -5.90 -18.19 22.00
C GLU A 6 -6.65 -16.96 21.48
N ASN A 7 -6.02 -15.78 21.51
CA ASN A 7 -6.63 -14.55 21.00
C ASN A 7 -6.77 -14.57 19.49
N ILE A 8 -5.74 -15.02 18.75
CA ILE A 8 -5.79 -15.11 17.29
C ILE A 8 -6.90 -16.07 16.83
N LEU A 9 -7.14 -17.16 17.54
CA LEU A 9 -8.26 -18.06 17.22
C LEU A 9 -9.63 -17.41 17.41
N GLN A 10 -9.77 -16.37 18.26
CA GLN A 10 -11.01 -15.59 18.34
C GLN A 10 -11.17 -14.67 17.13
N GLU A 11 -10.08 -14.02 16.68
CA GLU A 11 -10.08 -13.22 15.45
C GLU A 11 -10.44 -14.06 14.22
N VAL A 12 -9.92 -15.29 14.13
CA VAL A 12 -10.29 -16.23 13.05
C VAL A 12 -11.80 -16.52 13.06
N LYS A 13 -12.37 -16.80 14.25
CA LYS A 13 -13.80 -17.04 14.41
C LYS A 13 -14.65 -15.83 14.03
N TYR A 14 -14.16 -14.62 14.28
CA TYR A 14 -14.88 -13.40 13.91
C TYR A 14 -15.22 -13.41 12.41
N PHE A 15 -14.27 -13.79 11.53
CA PHE A 15 -14.49 -13.87 10.08
C PHE A 15 -15.42 -15.00 9.61
N ASP A 16 -15.85 -15.89 10.52
CA ASP A 16 -16.85 -16.92 10.26
C ASP A 16 -18.27 -16.50 10.71
N LEU A 17 -18.40 -15.37 11.40
CA LEU A 17 -19.71 -14.82 11.74
C LEU A 17 -20.47 -14.33 10.49
N PRO A 18 -21.81 -14.31 10.53
CA PRO A 18 -22.59 -13.70 9.46
C PRO A 18 -22.14 -12.25 9.20
N LEU A 19 -21.98 -11.90 7.92
CA LEU A 19 -21.65 -10.55 7.43
C LEU A 19 -20.25 -10.00 7.79
N SER A 20 -19.41 -10.74 8.53
CA SER A 20 -18.08 -10.28 8.92
C SER A 20 -16.98 -10.60 7.90
N ALA A 21 -17.23 -11.51 6.97
CA ALA A 21 -16.25 -12.00 6.00
C ALA A 21 -15.69 -10.92 5.06
N SER A 22 -16.28 -9.71 5.01
CA SER A 22 -15.78 -8.57 4.24
C SER A 22 -15.32 -7.40 5.11
N TRP A 23 -15.35 -7.54 6.43
CA TRP A 23 -14.86 -6.51 7.36
C TRP A 23 -13.41 -6.15 7.03
N GLU A 24 -13.10 -4.85 7.00
CA GLU A 24 -11.76 -4.32 6.69
C GLU A 24 -11.19 -4.71 5.31
N ARG A 25 -12.03 -5.17 4.38
CA ARG A 25 -11.59 -5.47 3.02
C ARG A 25 -11.33 -4.17 2.23
N THR A 26 -10.17 -3.95 1.61
CA THR A 26 -8.95 -4.78 1.61
C THR A 26 -7.88 -4.29 2.59
N TYR A 27 -8.12 -3.18 3.28
CA TYR A 27 -7.13 -2.48 4.10
C TYR A 27 -6.60 -3.28 5.29
N GLY A 28 -7.45 -3.62 6.26
CA GLY A 28 -7.01 -4.39 7.42
C GLY A 28 -6.54 -5.80 7.03
N TRP A 29 -7.08 -6.37 5.94
CA TRP A 29 -6.56 -7.63 5.41
C TRP A 29 -5.10 -7.49 4.96
N ALA A 30 -4.78 -6.44 4.22
CA ALA A 30 -3.43 -6.14 3.78
C ALA A 30 -2.48 -5.91 4.96
N TRP A 31 -2.91 -5.18 5.99
CA TRP A 31 -2.09 -4.94 7.19
C TRP A 31 -1.82 -6.19 8.02
N ILE A 32 -2.76 -7.14 8.10
CA ILE A 32 -2.51 -8.43 8.75
C ILE A 32 -1.42 -9.21 8.00
N LEU A 33 -1.46 -9.22 6.67
CA LEU A 33 -0.43 -9.87 5.86
C LEU A 33 0.92 -9.15 5.99
N LYS A 34 0.93 -7.82 5.99
CA LYS A 34 2.15 -7.03 6.19
C LYS A 34 2.77 -7.27 7.57
N LEU A 35 1.97 -7.40 8.62
CA LEU A 35 2.47 -7.73 9.95
C LEU A 35 3.19 -9.09 9.96
N ASP A 36 2.60 -10.12 9.35
CA ASP A 36 3.22 -11.45 9.30
C ASP A 36 4.50 -11.44 8.45
N GLU A 37 4.51 -10.72 7.33
CA GLU A 37 5.71 -10.50 6.49
C GLU A 37 6.84 -9.86 7.31
N GLU A 38 6.58 -8.79 8.06
CA GLU A 38 7.58 -8.13 8.89
C GLU A 38 8.11 -9.09 9.97
N LEU A 39 7.23 -9.78 10.69
CA LEU A 39 7.61 -10.74 11.74
C LEU A 39 8.49 -11.87 11.20
N PHE A 40 8.22 -12.35 9.99
CA PHE A 40 9.01 -13.39 9.33
C PHE A 40 10.44 -12.94 9.03
N THR A 41 10.65 -11.66 8.70
CA THR A 41 11.98 -11.14 8.36
C THR A 41 12.86 -10.79 9.57
N TRP A 42 12.27 -10.72 10.77
CA TRP A 42 12.99 -10.34 11.98
C TRP A 42 13.74 -11.53 12.60
N ASN A 43 15.05 -11.36 12.82
CA ASN A 43 15.83 -12.34 13.58
C ASN A 43 15.65 -12.15 15.09
N ASP A 44 14.43 -12.37 15.58
CA ASP A 44 14.05 -12.19 16.99
C ASP A 44 13.18 -13.37 17.48
N ALA A 45 13.36 -13.76 18.75
CA ALA A 45 12.63 -14.89 19.33
C ALA A 45 11.14 -14.60 19.55
N ASP A 46 10.80 -13.37 19.94
CA ASP A 46 9.42 -12.93 20.09
C ASP A 46 8.74 -12.81 18.73
N ALA A 47 9.46 -12.36 17.68
CA ALA A 47 8.93 -12.29 16.33
C ALA A 47 8.49 -13.67 15.81
N ARG A 48 9.36 -14.69 15.96
CA ARG A 48 9.01 -16.09 15.61
C ARG A 48 7.78 -16.58 16.38
N ARG A 49 7.73 -16.33 17.69
CA ARG A 49 6.58 -16.72 18.52
C ARG A 49 5.29 -16.03 18.08
N TRP A 50 5.33 -14.75 17.73
CA TRP A 50 4.17 -14.00 17.27
C TRP A 50 3.72 -14.43 15.88
N GLN A 51 4.67 -14.64 14.97
CA GLN A 51 4.39 -15.16 13.62
C GLN A 51 3.67 -16.52 13.71
N GLU A 52 4.20 -17.48 14.48
CA GLU A 52 3.59 -18.79 14.69
C GLU A 52 2.15 -18.67 15.24
N ALA A 53 1.90 -17.74 16.17
CA ALA A 53 0.57 -17.50 16.70
C ALA A 53 -0.38 -16.86 15.67
N LEU A 54 0.14 -16.04 14.75
CA LEU A 54 -0.63 -15.29 13.74
C LEU A 54 -1.05 -16.15 12.53
N GLN A 55 -0.32 -17.24 12.26
CA GLN A 55 -0.54 -18.13 11.11
C GLN A 55 -2.01 -18.53 10.83
N PRO A 56 -2.83 -18.91 11.83
CA PRO A 56 -4.23 -19.25 11.57
C PRO A 56 -5.03 -18.09 10.95
N LEU A 57 -4.74 -16.85 11.36
CA LEU A 57 -5.42 -15.66 10.86
C LEU A 57 -4.90 -15.26 9.48
N THR A 58 -3.60 -15.31 9.21
CA THR A 58 -3.06 -15.01 7.88
C THR A 58 -3.59 -16.01 6.85
N GLN A 59 -3.66 -17.29 7.19
CA GLN A 59 -4.29 -18.32 6.35
C GLN A 59 -5.77 -18.01 6.07
N LYS A 60 -6.53 -17.57 7.09
CA LYS A 60 -7.92 -17.14 6.93
C LYS A 60 -8.03 -15.95 5.96
N ILE A 61 -7.18 -14.94 6.12
CA ILE A 61 -7.15 -13.76 5.26
C ILE A 61 -6.78 -14.12 3.82
N VAL A 62 -5.80 -14.99 3.58
CA VAL A 62 -5.45 -15.49 2.24
C VAL A 62 -6.63 -16.21 1.58
N GLN A 63 -7.38 -17.02 2.34
CA GLN A 63 -8.60 -17.66 1.83
C GLN A 63 -9.68 -16.64 1.45
N LEU A 64 -9.87 -15.59 2.26
CA LEU A 64 -10.82 -14.52 1.98
C LEU A 64 -10.43 -13.73 0.72
N TRP A 65 -9.16 -13.34 0.59
CA TRP A 65 -8.63 -12.74 -0.64
C TRP A 65 -8.86 -13.63 -1.85
N THR A 66 -8.47 -14.91 -1.79
CA THR A 66 -8.61 -15.85 -2.91
C THR A 66 -10.07 -16.00 -3.36
N LYS A 67 -11.03 -15.96 -2.43
CA LYS A 67 -12.47 -15.95 -2.74
C LYS A 67 -12.98 -14.62 -3.29
N PHE A 68 -12.32 -13.51 -2.95
CA PHE A 68 -12.73 -12.16 -3.31
C PHE A 68 -12.19 -11.72 -4.68
N LEU A 69 -10.90 -11.96 -4.97
CA LEU A 69 -10.22 -11.47 -6.17
C LEU A 69 -11.00 -11.74 -7.47
N PRO A 70 -11.56 -12.95 -7.71
CA PRO A 70 -12.33 -13.22 -8.93
C PRO A 70 -13.68 -12.49 -9.02
N LYS A 71 -14.17 -11.93 -7.91
CA LYS A 71 -15.46 -11.21 -7.82
C LYS A 71 -15.32 -9.71 -8.05
N GLN A 72 -14.10 -9.17 -8.02
CA GLN A 72 -13.88 -7.73 -8.14
C GLN A 72 -13.88 -7.30 -9.60
N THR A 73 -14.99 -6.67 -10.03
CA THR A 73 -15.09 -6.10 -11.38
C THR A 73 -14.43 -4.73 -11.49
N TYR A 74 -14.49 -3.92 -10.43
CA TYR A 74 -13.96 -2.56 -10.41
C TYR A 74 -13.02 -2.37 -9.21
N PRO A 75 -11.88 -1.69 -9.38
CA PRO A 75 -11.03 -1.33 -8.26
C PRO A 75 -11.58 -0.08 -7.57
N ASN A 76 -11.29 0.05 -6.28
CA ASN A 76 -11.49 1.28 -5.54
C ASN A 76 -10.19 2.09 -5.59
N ARG A 77 -10.27 3.33 -6.08
CA ARG A 77 -9.14 4.24 -6.30
C ARG A 77 -9.17 5.44 -5.37
N THR A 78 -9.86 5.39 -4.23
CA THR A 78 -9.78 6.49 -3.26
C THR A 78 -8.40 6.56 -2.63
N GLY A 79 -7.97 7.73 -2.14
CA GLY A 79 -6.68 7.87 -1.45
C GLY A 79 -6.75 7.47 0.03
N VAL A 80 -7.70 6.61 0.40
CA VAL A 80 -7.95 6.17 1.77
C VAL A 80 -8.10 4.65 1.83
N HIS A 81 -8.47 4.13 3.00
CA HIS A 81 -8.49 2.72 3.39
C HIS A 81 -8.84 1.71 2.26
N PRO A 82 -9.98 1.81 1.55
CA PRO A 82 -10.38 0.77 0.60
C PRO A 82 -9.58 0.77 -0.73
N ASN A 83 -8.49 1.54 -0.87
CA ASN A 83 -7.66 1.56 -2.07
C ASN A 83 -7.21 0.13 -2.47
N THR A 84 -7.67 -0.32 -3.64
CA THR A 84 -7.38 -1.67 -4.13
C THR A 84 -5.90 -1.86 -4.38
N ALA A 85 -5.22 -0.87 -4.98
CA ALA A 85 -3.83 -1.02 -5.38
C ALA A 85 -2.91 -1.20 -4.17
N PHE A 86 -3.06 -0.36 -3.14
CA PHE A 86 -2.34 -0.48 -1.88
C PHE A 86 -2.54 -1.85 -1.23
N GLY A 87 -3.79 -2.32 -1.14
CA GLY A 87 -4.09 -3.64 -0.56
C GLY A 87 -3.44 -4.80 -1.34
N LEU A 88 -3.41 -4.71 -2.67
CA LEU A 88 -2.76 -5.72 -3.52
C LEU A 88 -1.23 -5.68 -3.43
N VAL A 89 -0.61 -4.51 -3.22
CA VAL A 89 0.85 -4.40 -3.06
C VAL A 89 1.30 -5.20 -1.84
N PHE A 90 0.69 -4.98 -0.67
CA PHE A 90 1.05 -5.73 0.54
C PHE A 90 0.75 -7.21 0.42
N ALA A 91 -0.40 -7.57 -0.18
CA ALA A 91 -0.72 -8.98 -0.41
C ALA A 91 0.30 -9.66 -1.35
N LEU A 92 0.81 -8.94 -2.36
CA LEU A 92 1.79 -9.45 -3.31
C LEU A 92 3.16 -9.66 -2.67
N ASP A 93 3.61 -8.68 -1.88
CA ASP A 93 4.89 -8.76 -1.18
C ASP A 93 4.89 -9.90 -0.16
N TYR A 94 3.81 -10.03 0.63
CA TYR A 94 3.56 -11.18 1.50
C TYR A 94 3.60 -12.51 0.73
N ALA A 95 2.85 -12.62 -0.37
CA ALA A 95 2.77 -13.87 -1.13
C ALA A 95 4.15 -14.31 -1.66
N ARG A 96 5.01 -13.35 -2.04
CA ARG A 96 6.39 -13.59 -2.48
C ARG A 96 7.30 -13.99 -1.32
N ALA A 97 7.19 -13.32 -0.16
CA ALA A 97 7.96 -13.65 1.03
C ALA A 97 7.68 -15.08 1.51
N GLU A 98 6.40 -15.46 1.57
CA GLU A 98 5.92 -16.80 1.93
C GLU A 98 6.06 -17.83 0.81
N LYS A 99 6.54 -17.43 -0.38
CA LYS A 99 6.64 -18.27 -1.58
C LYS A 99 5.31 -18.95 -1.95
N ASN A 100 4.18 -18.29 -1.65
CA ASN A 100 2.85 -18.76 -1.99
C ASN A 100 2.53 -18.40 -3.46
N THR A 101 3.05 -19.21 -4.37
CA THR A 101 2.94 -18.97 -5.82
C THR A 101 1.48 -18.91 -6.30
N ALA A 102 0.59 -19.74 -5.74
CA ALA A 102 -0.82 -19.73 -6.14
C ALA A 102 -1.50 -18.40 -5.79
N PHE A 103 -1.23 -17.87 -4.60
CA PHE A 103 -1.79 -16.59 -4.17
C PHE A 103 -1.17 -15.42 -4.95
N GLU A 104 0.15 -15.44 -5.17
CA GLU A 104 0.85 -14.46 -6.02
C GLU A 104 0.22 -14.38 -7.41
N GLN A 105 0.00 -15.52 -8.09
CA GLN A 105 -0.60 -15.54 -9.42
C GLN A 105 -2.03 -15.01 -9.43
N ALA A 106 -2.83 -15.30 -8.38
CA ALA A 106 -4.18 -14.76 -8.25
C ALA A 106 -4.17 -13.23 -8.12
N ILE A 107 -3.24 -12.67 -7.35
CA ILE A 107 -3.07 -11.22 -7.18
C ILE A 107 -2.62 -10.56 -8.49
N ILE A 108 -1.62 -11.13 -9.17
CA ILE A 108 -1.13 -10.62 -10.46
C ILE A 108 -2.26 -10.63 -11.50
N ALA A 109 -3.05 -11.71 -11.57
CA ALA A 109 -4.18 -11.80 -12.48
C ALA A 109 -5.25 -10.74 -12.17
N ALA A 110 -5.59 -10.55 -10.89
CA ALA A 110 -6.56 -9.55 -10.47
C ALA A 110 -6.10 -8.11 -10.78
N ALA A 111 -4.83 -7.78 -10.48
CA ALA A 111 -4.25 -6.48 -10.78
C ALA A 111 -4.30 -6.17 -12.29
N LYS A 112 -3.85 -7.12 -13.13
CA LYS A 112 -3.91 -6.98 -14.59
C LYS A 112 -5.34 -6.84 -15.10
N ASN A 113 -6.31 -7.53 -14.50
CA ASN A 113 -7.71 -7.46 -14.89
C ASN A 113 -8.31 -6.07 -14.66
N VAL A 114 -8.03 -5.46 -13.50
CA VAL A 114 -8.69 -4.20 -13.08
C VAL A 114 -7.92 -2.93 -13.47
N PHE A 115 -6.60 -3.01 -13.68
CA PHE A 115 -5.74 -1.85 -13.99
C PHE A 115 -4.99 -1.95 -15.32
N GLY A 116 -4.90 -3.14 -15.93
CA GLY A 116 -4.04 -3.37 -17.10
C GLY A 116 -4.39 -2.58 -18.37
N LYS A 117 -5.60 -2.00 -18.43
CA LYS A 117 -6.07 -1.18 -19.56
C LYS A 117 -6.20 0.30 -19.21
N ASP A 118 -5.85 0.68 -17.99
CA ASP A 118 -5.99 2.06 -17.54
C ASP A 118 -4.98 2.97 -18.25
N LYS A 119 -5.42 4.21 -18.48
CA LYS A 119 -4.68 5.26 -19.18
C LYS A 119 -5.16 6.61 -18.70
N ASN A 120 -4.36 7.66 -18.89
CA ASN A 120 -4.71 9.03 -18.53
C ASN A 120 -5.21 9.16 -17.08
N ALA A 121 -4.39 8.74 -16.11
CA ALA A 121 -4.73 8.86 -14.69
C ALA A 121 -5.18 10.30 -14.35
N PRO A 122 -6.30 10.48 -13.61
CA PRO A 122 -6.82 11.80 -13.25
C PRO A 122 -6.01 12.44 -12.10
N ALA A 123 -4.67 12.40 -12.19
CA ALA A 123 -3.75 12.86 -11.15
C ALA A 123 -4.00 14.31 -10.71
N GLY A 124 -4.51 15.16 -11.60
CA GLY A 124 -4.87 16.54 -11.30
C GLY A 124 -6.00 16.71 -10.27
N TRP A 125 -6.73 15.64 -9.94
CA TRP A 125 -7.75 15.65 -8.88
C TRP A 125 -7.16 15.37 -7.48
N GLU A 126 -5.91 14.92 -7.40
CA GLU A 126 -5.24 14.69 -6.12
C GLU A 126 -4.63 15.99 -5.58
N PRO A 127 -4.60 16.22 -4.25
CA PRO A 127 -5.19 15.38 -3.21
C PRO A 127 -6.67 15.70 -2.92
N ASN A 128 -7.41 14.71 -2.42
CA ASN A 128 -8.63 14.94 -1.64
C ASN A 128 -8.28 15.28 -0.19
N SER A 129 -9.26 15.82 0.55
CA SER A 129 -9.05 16.36 1.91
C SER A 129 -8.50 15.37 2.94
N ALA A 130 -8.79 14.08 2.77
CA ALA A 130 -8.46 13.02 3.72
C ALA A 130 -7.52 11.96 3.13
N ASP A 131 -6.91 12.22 1.97
CA ASP A 131 -6.02 11.26 1.32
C ASP A 131 -4.78 11.03 2.19
N PHE A 132 -4.44 9.76 2.43
CA PHE A 132 -3.15 9.32 2.94
C PHE A 132 -2.41 8.40 1.95
N LEU A 133 -3.09 7.97 0.90
CA LEU A 133 -2.53 7.26 -0.25
C LEU A 133 -2.68 8.17 -1.47
N SER A 134 -1.72 8.14 -2.39
CA SER A 134 -1.87 8.77 -3.70
C SER A 134 -2.50 7.76 -4.67
N PRO A 135 -3.80 7.90 -5.05
CA PRO A 135 -4.49 6.93 -5.90
C PRO A 135 -3.71 6.47 -7.13
N SER A 136 -3.22 7.42 -7.92
CA SER A 136 -2.57 7.11 -9.19
C SER A 136 -1.17 6.54 -8.99
N LEU A 137 -0.44 6.97 -7.96
CA LEU A 137 0.89 6.44 -7.67
C LEU A 137 0.84 5.04 -7.06
N GLU A 138 -0.14 4.73 -6.20
CA GLU A 138 -0.36 3.37 -5.69
C GLU A 138 -0.64 2.39 -6.83
N GLU A 139 -1.49 2.78 -7.77
CA GLU A 139 -1.79 1.99 -8.95
C GLU A 139 -0.52 1.73 -9.77
N ALA A 140 0.27 2.76 -10.05
CA ALA A 140 1.51 2.60 -10.78
C ALA A 140 2.57 1.80 -10.01
N ASP A 141 2.65 1.92 -8.68
CA ASP A 141 3.54 1.12 -7.83
C ASP A 141 3.18 -0.37 -7.87
N LEU A 142 1.88 -0.69 -7.85
CA LEU A 142 1.42 -2.05 -8.08
C LEU A 142 1.80 -2.51 -9.50
N MET A 143 1.50 -1.69 -10.51
CA MET A 143 1.67 -2.10 -11.90
C MET A 143 3.14 -2.34 -12.29
N ARG A 144 4.11 -1.63 -11.70
CA ARG A 144 5.54 -1.93 -11.87
C ARG A 144 5.96 -3.27 -11.28
N ARG A 145 5.22 -3.81 -10.31
CA ARG A 145 5.51 -5.11 -9.65
C ARG A 145 4.91 -6.29 -10.39
N VAL A 146 3.84 -6.09 -11.18
CA VAL A 146 3.06 -7.16 -11.83
C VAL A 146 3.32 -7.28 -13.34
N LEU A 147 3.72 -6.20 -14.00
CA LEU A 147 4.01 -6.19 -15.43
C LEU A 147 5.49 -6.47 -15.69
N PRO A 148 5.82 -7.23 -16.76
CA PRO A 148 7.18 -7.27 -17.29
C PRO A 148 7.67 -5.86 -17.63
N ALA A 149 8.96 -5.58 -17.44
CA ALA A 149 9.53 -4.23 -17.54
C ALA A 149 9.15 -3.49 -18.85
N LYS A 150 9.17 -4.18 -20.00
CA LYS A 150 8.78 -3.59 -21.29
C LYS A 150 7.30 -3.21 -21.35
N GLU A 151 6.43 -4.08 -20.86
CA GLU A 151 4.98 -3.82 -20.81
C GLU A 151 4.66 -2.71 -19.83
N PHE A 152 5.33 -2.68 -18.68
CA PHE A 152 5.20 -1.61 -17.70
C PHE A 152 5.57 -0.26 -18.30
N MET A 153 6.67 -0.16 -19.05
CA MET A 153 7.07 1.13 -19.66
C MET A 153 6.03 1.66 -20.66
N THR A 154 5.42 0.78 -21.46
CA THR A 154 4.31 1.18 -22.34
C THR A 154 3.11 1.64 -21.53
N TRP A 155 2.66 0.84 -20.56
CA TRP A 155 1.53 1.16 -19.70
C TRP A 155 1.75 2.48 -18.94
N PHE A 156 2.93 2.68 -18.35
CA PHE A 156 3.28 3.88 -17.59
C PHE A 156 3.27 5.15 -18.44
N ASN A 157 3.69 5.06 -19.71
CA ASN A 157 3.64 6.18 -20.66
C ASN A 157 2.21 6.54 -21.07
N ASP A 158 1.32 5.54 -21.18
CA ASP A 158 -0.10 5.76 -21.48
C ASP A 158 -0.88 6.24 -20.24
N PHE A 159 -0.43 5.84 -19.05
CA PHE A 159 -1.06 6.17 -17.78
C PHE A 159 -0.74 7.58 -17.29
N PHE A 160 0.53 8.00 -17.38
CA PHE A 160 0.97 9.30 -16.90
C PHE A 160 1.55 10.20 -18.00
N THR A 161 1.01 11.41 -18.08
CA THR A 161 1.68 12.51 -18.78
C THR A 161 2.75 13.15 -17.87
N ILE A 162 3.70 13.88 -18.46
CA ILE A 162 4.66 14.67 -17.67
C ILE A 162 3.97 15.72 -16.78
N GLN A 163 2.84 16.27 -17.24
CA GLN A 163 2.04 17.22 -16.47
C GLN A 163 1.41 16.55 -15.25
N SER A 164 0.86 15.34 -15.41
CA SER A 164 0.34 14.53 -14.31
C SER A 164 1.42 14.25 -13.26
N LEU A 165 2.62 13.84 -13.69
CA LEU A 165 3.72 13.61 -12.76
C LEU A 165 4.18 14.88 -12.05
N ASN A 166 4.33 15.99 -12.78
CA ASN A 166 4.68 17.28 -12.17
C ASN A 166 3.66 17.69 -11.10
N HIS A 167 2.37 17.51 -11.35
CA HIS A 167 1.32 17.80 -10.36
C HIS A 167 1.49 16.97 -9.08
N LEU A 168 1.80 15.68 -9.21
CA LEU A 168 2.01 14.79 -8.07
C LEU A 168 3.27 15.13 -7.25
N THR A 169 4.22 15.89 -7.81
CA THR A 169 5.42 16.34 -7.08
C THR A 169 5.17 17.51 -6.12
N ILE A 170 3.99 18.12 -6.17
CA ILE A 170 3.61 19.22 -5.28
C ILE A 170 3.27 18.65 -3.90
N LEU A 171 3.92 19.18 -2.85
CA LEU A 171 3.62 18.79 -1.47
C LEU A 171 2.15 19.10 -1.11
N PRO A 172 1.45 18.20 -0.40
CA PRO A 172 0.13 18.52 0.12
C PRO A 172 0.23 19.57 1.22
N VAL A 173 -0.80 20.42 1.32
CA VAL A 173 -0.92 21.42 2.40
C VAL A 173 -1.71 20.82 3.54
N VAL A 174 -1.08 20.65 4.71
CA VAL A 174 -1.74 20.16 5.93
C VAL A 174 -2.16 21.37 6.76
N SER A 175 -3.43 21.78 6.65
CA SER A 175 -3.92 23.01 7.29
C SER A 175 -4.13 22.89 8.79
N ASP A 176 -4.47 21.70 9.27
CA ASP A 176 -4.68 21.40 10.69
C ASP A 176 -4.24 19.95 10.97
N ARG A 177 -3.27 19.78 11.86
CA ARG A 177 -2.75 18.45 12.26
C ARG A 177 -3.47 17.86 13.46
N THR A 178 -4.36 18.61 14.10
CA THR A 178 -5.22 18.14 15.18
C THR A 178 -6.52 17.53 14.63
N ASP A 179 -6.90 17.89 13.40
CA ASP A 179 -8.00 17.26 12.69
C ASP A 179 -7.63 15.85 12.20
N LEU A 180 -8.43 14.86 12.60
CA LEU A 180 -8.17 13.45 12.36
C LEU A 180 -8.24 13.02 10.89
N GLN A 181 -8.79 13.85 10.00
CA GLN A 181 -8.79 13.59 8.55
C GLN A 181 -7.72 14.40 7.85
N ILE A 182 -7.54 15.68 8.18
CA ILE A 182 -6.57 16.53 7.48
C ILE A 182 -5.13 16.05 7.75
N VAL A 183 -4.85 15.52 8.94
CA VAL A 183 -3.54 14.92 9.28
C VAL A 183 -3.16 13.75 8.36
N HIS A 184 -4.12 13.11 7.68
CA HIS A 184 -3.85 12.08 6.68
C HIS A 184 -2.92 12.56 5.56
N LEU A 185 -2.90 13.86 5.26
CA LEU A 185 -2.05 14.44 4.22
C LEU A 185 -0.55 14.35 4.55
N ASP A 186 -0.17 14.21 5.83
CA ASP A 186 1.21 13.83 6.19
C ASP A 186 1.49 12.37 5.74
N GLY A 187 0.52 11.46 5.88
CA GLY A 187 0.57 10.11 5.34
C GLY A 187 0.63 10.06 3.81
N LEU A 188 -0.08 10.97 3.13
CA LEU A 188 0.00 11.11 1.68
C LEU A 188 1.43 11.45 1.22
N SER A 189 2.14 12.25 2.00
CA SER A 189 3.54 12.56 1.69
C SER A 189 4.42 11.30 1.77
N PHE A 190 4.21 10.43 2.76
CA PHE A 190 4.90 9.14 2.78
C PHE A 190 4.53 8.26 1.59
N SER A 191 3.25 8.16 1.24
CA SER A 191 2.82 7.30 0.12
C SER A 191 3.35 7.76 -1.23
N ARG A 192 3.31 9.07 -1.48
CA ARG A 192 3.99 9.68 -2.63
C ARG A 192 5.48 9.38 -2.62
N SER A 193 6.13 9.45 -1.45
CA SER A 193 7.56 9.18 -1.32
C SER A 193 7.94 7.77 -1.78
N TRP A 194 7.34 6.72 -1.21
CA TRP A 194 7.72 5.34 -1.55
C TRP A 194 7.34 4.98 -2.98
N CYS A 195 6.17 5.42 -3.45
CA CYS A 195 5.72 5.12 -4.80
C CYS A 195 6.66 5.77 -5.82
N MET A 196 7.03 7.05 -5.63
CA MET A 196 7.94 7.74 -6.55
C MET A 196 9.34 7.10 -6.55
N LYS A 197 9.86 6.68 -5.39
CA LYS A 197 11.13 5.96 -5.29
C LYS A 197 11.07 4.61 -6.01
N GLY A 198 10.00 3.84 -5.77
CA GLY A 198 9.74 2.56 -6.41
C GLY A 198 9.65 2.69 -7.94
N LEU A 199 8.88 3.65 -8.43
CA LEU A 199 8.76 3.94 -9.86
C LEU A 199 10.10 4.35 -10.46
N ALA A 200 10.85 5.24 -9.81
CA ALA A 200 12.16 5.66 -10.30
C ALA A 200 13.18 4.50 -10.39
N SER A 201 13.06 3.48 -9.54
CA SER A 201 13.96 2.32 -9.52
C SER A 201 13.90 1.51 -10.82
N VAL A 202 12.71 1.43 -11.45
CA VAL A 202 12.48 0.64 -12.67
C VAL A 202 12.64 1.45 -13.96
N LEU A 203 12.76 2.78 -13.87
CA LEU A 203 13.01 3.62 -15.05
C LEU A 203 14.46 3.51 -15.55
N PRO A 204 14.68 3.54 -16.88
CA PRO A 204 16.01 3.63 -17.46
C PRO A 204 16.80 4.84 -16.93
N SER A 205 18.12 4.74 -16.85
CA SER A 205 18.99 5.83 -16.38
C SER A 205 18.92 7.10 -17.25
N SER A 206 18.57 6.95 -18.53
CA SER A 206 18.37 8.04 -19.49
C SER A 206 17.00 8.71 -19.38
N ASP A 207 16.04 8.14 -18.64
CA ASP A 207 14.71 8.70 -18.50
C ASP A 207 14.72 9.92 -17.57
N ALA A 208 14.36 11.10 -18.09
CA ALA A 208 14.36 12.34 -17.33
C ALA A 208 13.44 12.30 -16.10
N ARG A 209 12.36 11.49 -16.14
CA ARG A 209 11.41 11.33 -15.04
C ARG A 209 12.07 10.70 -13.81
N LYS A 210 13.11 9.89 -13.99
CA LYS A 210 13.82 9.22 -12.89
C LYS A 210 14.36 10.22 -11.86
N LYS A 211 15.08 11.25 -12.32
CA LYS A 211 15.65 12.29 -11.44
C LYS A 211 14.57 13.10 -10.74
N MET A 212 13.50 13.44 -11.46
CA MET A 212 12.34 14.17 -10.94
C MET A 212 11.66 13.39 -9.81
N LEU A 213 11.34 12.11 -10.04
CA LEU A 213 10.69 11.24 -9.06
C LEU A 213 11.56 11.01 -7.82
N LEU A 214 12.87 10.75 -7.98
CA LEU A 214 13.78 10.59 -6.83
C LEU A 214 13.88 11.87 -5.98
N ARG A 215 14.01 13.03 -6.62
CA ARG A 215 14.05 14.31 -5.90
C ARG A 215 12.75 14.57 -5.16
N SER A 216 11.62 14.34 -5.81
CA SER A 216 10.29 14.54 -5.21
C SER A 216 10.03 13.57 -4.06
N SER A 217 10.44 12.31 -4.22
CA SER A 217 10.35 11.29 -3.16
C SER A 217 11.06 11.76 -1.89
N LEU A 218 12.34 12.15 -2.00
CA LEU A 218 13.11 12.65 -0.86
C LEU A 218 12.50 13.92 -0.26
N HIS A 219 11.96 14.81 -1.10
CA HIS A 219 11.31 16.03 -0.63
C HIS A 219 10.10 15.71 0.26
N HIS A 220 9.17 14.88 -0.22
CA HIS A 220 7.99 14.47 0.53
C HIS A 220 8.37 13.74 1.84
N LEU A 221 9.34 12.81 1.77
CA LEU A 221 9.83 12.11 2.96
C LEU A 221 10.37 13.09 4.01
N SER A 222 11.27 13.99 3.61
CA SER A 222 11.92 14.94 4.52
C SER A 222 10.94 15.94 5.15
N THR A 223 9.86 16.29 4.45
CA THR A 223 8.83 17.18 4.95
C THR A 223 7.91 16.49 5.95
N ALA A 224 7.54 15.24 5.72
CA ALA A 224 6.59 14.52 6.59
C ALA A 224 7.25 13.90 7.82
N LEU A 225 8.53 13.50 7.74
CA LEU A 225 9.21 12.77 8.83
C LEU A 225 9.19 13.51 10.19
N PRO A 226 9.40 14.84 10.27
CA PRO A 226 9.30 15.58 11.53
C PRO A 226 7.90 15.55 12.17
N HIS A 227 6.85 15.21 11.42
CA HIS A 227 5.47 15.22 11.88
C HIS A 227 4.98 13.85 12.39
N VAL A 228 5.82 12.80 12.31
CA VAL A 228 5.50 11.45 12.83
C VAL A 228 5.42 11.42 14.35
N VAL A 229 6.17 12.29 15.03
CA VAL A 229 6.23 12.39 16.50
C VAL A 229 5.81 13.80 16.90
N SER A 230 4.54 14.12 16.64
CA SER A 230 3.97 15.45 16.86
C SER A 230 3.44 15.67 18.28
N GLY A 231 3.34 14.61 19.10
CA GLY A 231 2.64 14.55 20.38
C GLY A 231 1.13 14.34 20.26
N GLU A 232 0.59 14.26 19.05
CA GLU A 232 -0.85 14.22 18.77
C GLU A 232 -1.30 12.84 18.28
N TYR A 233 -2.26 12.22 18.98
CA TYR A 233 -2.71 10.85 18.69
C TYR A 233 -3.12 10.66 17.22
N GLY A 234 -3.80 11.64 16.61
CA GLY A 234 -4.36 11.53 15.26
C GLY A 234 -3.35 11.14 14.17
N GLY A 235 -2.09 11.55 14.32
CA GLY A 235 -0.99 11.14 13.44
C GLY A 235 -0.15 9.99 14.01
N GLU A 236 0.25 10.09 15.28
CA GLU A 236 1.29 9.22 15.84
C GLU A 236 0.94 7.73 15.84
N HIS A 237 -0.35 7.37 15.96
CA HIS A 237 -0.76 5.97 16.10
C HIS A 237 -0.56 5.12 14.83
N TRP A 238 -0.42 5.75 13.66
CA TRP A 238 -0.29 5.02 12.38
C TRP A 238 0.78 5.60 11.45
N LEU A 239 1.08 6.91 11.48
CA LEU A 239 2.06 7.52 10.59
C LEU A 239 3.44 6.89 10.69
N ALA A 240 3.82 6.38 11.88
CA ALA A 240 5.08 5.67 12.07
C ALA A 240 5.22 4.45 11.14
N SER A 241 4.13 3.72 10.90
CA SER A 241 4.15 2.56 9.99
C SER A 241 4.40 2.98 8.53
N PHE A 242 3.79 4.09 8.09
CA PHE A 242 4.01 4.67 6.76
C PHE A 242 5.42 5.25 6.61
N ALA A 243 5.93 5.91 7.65
CA ALA A 243 7.28 6.46 7.67
C ALA A 243 8.32 5.34 7.55
N VAL A 244 8.18 4.27 8.34
CA VAL A 244 9.05 3.08 8.23
C VAL A 244 8.96 2.48 6.84
N TYR A 245 7.75 2.26 6.31
CA TYR A 245 7.56 1.70 4.97
C TYR A 245 8.24 2.57 3.89
N ALA A 246 8.14 3.89 3.98
CA ALA A 246 8.80 4.83 3.07
C ALA A 246 10.34 4.88 3.19
N LEU A 247 10.87 4.57 4.36
CA LEU A 247 12.32 4.55 4.59
C LEU A 247 12.95 3.26 4.03
N VAL A 248 12.26 2.12 4.19
CA VAL A 248 12.81 0.80 3.86
C VAL A 248 12.51 0.33 2.44
N ASN A 249 11.56 0.95 1.73
CA ASN A 249 11.23 0.69 0.32
C ASN A 249 11.59 1.89 -0.56
#